data_AF-E5BGX9-F1
#
_entry.id   AF-E5BGX9-F1
#
_cell.length_a   1.000
_cell.length_b   1.000
_cell.length_c   1.000
_cell.angle_alpha   90.00
_cell.angle_beta   90.00
_cell.angle_gamma   90.00
#
_symmetry.space_group_name_H-M   'P 1'
#
loop_
_entity.id
_entity.type
_entity.pdbx_description
1 polymer ?
#
loop_
_entity_poly.entity_id
_entity_poly.type
_entity_poly.pdbx_seq_one_letter_code
_entity_poly.pdbx_strand_id
1 'polypeptide(L)'
;MFLIVLILIIIGVNFIKSYNRLQALAQKVKSSNSDIKNAIFRKVELTNKLMEIAKGYANHEKLIFIKTSEDFSSAYKDSSESLAHLKSLSVHFPELKANENYLDLSEKITTNEDLIMERRDAYNMAAQSYNAERLKFPFVLFSSSLGFREAPYLDLESNQKIDEFTTDDGEIIKDIFRNAANTTTDFTKKGIEKIQKTAQNINKKEEVEDEEKEE
;
A
#
# COMPACT_ATOMS: atom_id res chain seq x y z
N MET A 1 -0.53 -29.46 -30.71
CA MET A 1 -0.65 -29.65 -29.24
C MET A 1 0.61 -29.19 -28.50
N PHE A 2 1.78 -29.77 -28.75
CA PHE A 2 3.04 -29.39 -28.06
C PHE A 2 3.42 -27.90 -28.19
N LEU A 3 3.20 -27.29 -29.35
CA LEU A 3 3.52 -25.87 -29.59
C LEU A 3 2.60 -24.92 -28.78
N ILE A 4 1.33 -25.30 -28.60
CA ILE A 4 0.37 -24.55 -27.76
C ILE A 4 0.77 -24.64 -26.29
N VAL A 5 1.15 -25.84 -25.82
CA VAL A 5 1.62 -26.05 -24.45
C VAL A 5 2.88 -25.23 -24.17
N LEU A 6 3.83 -25.20 -25.10
CA LEU A 6 5.06 -24.40 -24.98
C LEU A 6 4.75 -22.89 -24.88
N ILE A 7 3.84 -22.38 -25.71
CA ILE A 7 3.41 -20.97 -25.66
C ILE A 7 2.78 -20.64 -24.31
N LEU A 8 1.90 -21.51 -23.78
CA LEU A 8 1.28 -21.30 -22.47
C LEU A 8 2.31 -21.26 -21.33
N ILE A 9 3.33 -22.12 -21.38
CA ILE A 9 4.41 -22.11 -20.39
C ILE A 9 5.19 -20.78 -20.46
N ILE A 10 5.52 -20.31 -21.66
CA ILE A 10 6.23 -19.03 -21.84
C ILE A 10 5.40 -17.87 -21.27
N ILE A 11 4.10 -17.84 -21.55
CA ILE A 11 3.19 -16.81 -21.01
C ILE A 11 3.16 -16.89 -19.47
N GLY A 12 3.04 -18.08 -18.90
CA GLY A 12 3.02 -18.28 -17.45
C GLY A 12 4.30 -17.81 -16.76
N VAL A 13 5.48 -18.12 -17.33
CA VAL A 13 6.77 -17.66 -16.78
C VAL A 13 6.89 -16.13 -16.85
N ASN A 14 6.47 -15.52 -17.96
CA ASN A 14 6.46 -14.06 -18.09
C ASN A 14 5.49 -13.40 -17.10
N PHE A 15 4.31 -13.99 -16.90
CA PHE A 15 3.34 -13.52 -15.91
C PHE A 15 3.91 -13.50 -14.50
N ILE A 16 4.55 -14.59 -14.06
CA ILE A 16 5.14 -14.68 -12.70
C ILE A 16 6.22 -13.61 -12.51
N LYS A 17 7.10 -13.42 -13.50
CA LYS A 17 8.16 -12.40 -13.46
C LYS A 17 7.57 -11.00 -13.35
N SER A 18 6.57 -10.68 -14.17
CA SER A 18 5.91 -9.37 -14.16
C SER A 18 5.16 -9.12 -12.85
N TYR A 19 4.47 -10.13 -12.32
CA TYR A 19 3.77 -10.04 -11.03
C TYR A 19 4.73 -9.73 -9.88
N ASN A 20 5.81 -10.50 -9.75
CA ASN A 20 6.81 -10.30 -8.70
C ASN A 20 7.50 -8.93 -8.82
N ARG A 21 7.79 -8.50 -10.05
CA ARG A 21 8.36 -7.17 -10.30
C ARG A 21 7.40 -6.07 -9.87
N LEU A 22 6.12 -6.19 -10.20
CA LEU A 22 5.13 -5.18 -9.83
C LEU A 22 4.90 -5.15 -8.32
N GLN A 23 4.90 -6.30 -7.64
CA GLN A 23 4.87 -6.36 -6.17
C GLN A 23 6.08 -5.65 -5.55
N ALA A 24 7.28 -5.87 -6.09
CA ALA A 24 8.47 -5.17 -5.61
C ALA A 24 8.37 -3.64 -5.79
N LEU A 25 7.81 -3.19 -6.93
CA LEU A 25 7.57 -1.77 -7.18
C LEU A 25 6.47 -1.19 -6.26
N ALA A 26 5.38 -1.93 -6.03
CA ALA A 26 4.33 -1.54 -5.09
C ALA A 26 4.89 -1.37 -3.68
N GLN A 27 5.74 -2.30 -3.24
CA GLN A 27 6.40 -2.21 -1.94
C GLN A 27 7.34 -0.99 -1.86
N LYS A 28 7.98 -0.62 -2.97
CA LYS A 28 8.79 0.60 -3.04
C LYS A 28 7.93 1.88 -2.88
N VAL A 29 6.74 1.91 -3.47
CA VAL A 29 5.77 3.01 -3.27
C VAL A 29 5.33 3.07 -1.81
N LYS A 30 4.93 1.93 -1.23
CA LYS A 30 4.50 1.84 0.18
C LYS A 30 5.58 2.29 1.16
N SER A 31 6.81 1.82 0.98
CA SER A 31 7.95 2.24 1.82
C SER A 31 8.26 3.73 1.67
N SER A 32 8.29 4.26 0.45
CA SER A 32 8.50 5.70 0.22
C SER A 32 7.38 6.56 0.84
N ASN A 33 6.15 6.06 0.84
CA ASN A 33 5.01 6.71 1.51
C ASN A 33 5.22 6.79 3.03
N SER A 34 5.70 5.71 3.65
CA SER A 34 6.06 5.70 5.08
C SER A 34 7.19 6.68 5.39
N ASP A 35 8.20 6.78 4.51
CA ASP A 35 9.33 7.69 4.70
C ASP A 35 8.89 9.16 4.72
N ILE A 36 8.02 9.57 3.80
CA ILE A 36 7.48 10.94 3.80
C ILE A 36 6.56 11.21 4.99
N LYS A 37 5.70 10.25 5.38
CA LYS A 37 4.88 10.37 6.59
C LYS A 37 5.73 10.63 7.83
N ASN A 38 6.82 9.88 7.99
CA ASN A 38 7.75 10.07 9.10
C ASN A 38 8.45 11.43 9.06
N ALA A 39 8.84 11.90 7.87
CA ALA A 39 9.44 13.21 7.71
C ALA A 39 8.47 14.33 8.12
N ILE A 40 7.19 14.23 7.71
CA ILE A 40 6.12 15.18 8.08
C ILE A 40 5.84 15.13 9.59
N PHE A 41 5.75 13.95 10.20
CA PHE A 41 5.58 13.85 11.65
C PHE A 41 6.72 14.51 12.41
N ARG A 42 7.97 14.34 11.94
CA ARG A 42 9.11 15.03 12.53
C ARG A 42 8.98 16.56 12.42
N LYS A 43 8.49 17.09 11.30
CA LYS A 43 8.20 18.53 11.14
C LYS A 43 7.21 19.00 12.19
N VAL A 44 6.10 18.29 12.33
CA VAL A 44 5.03 18.59 13.30
C VAL A 44 5.59 18.62 14.72
N GLU A 45 6.39 17.62 15.11
CA GLU A 45 7.03 17.58 16.42
C GLU A 45 7.98 18.76 16.65
N LEU A 46 8.80 19.11 15.66
CA LEU A 46 9.72 20.24 15.76
C LEU A 46 8.96 21.58 15.85
N THR A 47 7.90 21.76 15.06
CA THR A 47 7.04 22.96 15.13
C THR A 47 6.35 23.06 16.49
N ASN A 48 5.87 21.94 17.05
CA ASN A 48 5.28 21.92 18.39
C ASN A 48 6.32 22.28 19.48
N LYS A 49 7.56 21.79 19.38
CA LYS A 49 8.66 22.19 20.28
C LYS A 49 8.99 23.69 20.15
N LEU A 50 9.03 24.21 18.93
CA LEU A 50 9.26 25.64 18.68
C LEU A 50 8.15 26.50 19.30
N MET A 51 6.91 26.02 19.21
CA MET A 51 5.74 26.65 19.81
C MET A 51 5.80 26.70 21.33
N GLU A 52 6.32 25.65 21.97
CA GLU A 52 6.53 25.62 23.42
C GLU A 52 7.51 26.70 23.88
N ILE A 53 8.62 26.91 23.14
CA ILE A 53 9.55 28.01 23.42
C ILE A 53 8.85 29.35 23.23
N ALA A 54 8.13 29.53 22.12
CA ALA A 54 7.42 30.78 21.84
C ALA A 54 6.38 31.14 22.91
N LYS A 55 5.68 30.15 23.48
CA LYS A 55 4.74 30.36 24.59
C LYS A 55 5.39 31.05 25.79
N GLY A 56 6.66 30.74 26.10
CA GLY A 56 7.38 31.35 27.22
C GLY A 56 7.58 32.86 27.07
N TYR A 57 7.57 33.37 25.84
CA TYR A 57 7.72 34.80 25.53
C TYR A 57 6.37 35.48 25.25
N ALA A 58 5.47 34.80 24.55
CA ALA A 58 4.19 35.32 24.11
C ALA A 58 3.01 34.71 24.90
N ASN A 59 2.98 34.91 26.23
CA ASN A 59 2.05 34.24 27.16
C ASN A 59 0.54 34.49 26.89
N HIS A 60 0.18 35.52 26.13
CA HIS A 60 -1.22 35.83 25.79
C HIS A 60 -1.61 35.44 24.36
N GLU A 61 -0.70 34.82 23.60
CA GLU A 61 -0.95 34.37 22.23
C GLU A 61 -1.58 32.97 22.21
N LYS A 62 -2.60 32.80 21.37
CA LYS A 62 -3.27 31.50 21.19
C LYS A 62 -2.41 30.61 20.29
N LEU A 63 -1.54 29.82 20.92
CA LEU A 63 -0.71 28.83 20.25
C LEU A 63 -1.33 27.42 20.39
N ILE A 64 -1.84 26.91 19.26
CA ILE A 64 -2.54 25.61 19.16
C ILE A 64 -1.55 24.55 18.71
N PHE A 65 -1.30 23.56 19.57
CA PHE A 65 -0.47 22.41 19.20
C PHE A 65 -1.17 21.56 18.15
N ILE A 66 -0.40 21.14 17.15
CA ILE A 66 -0.89 20.30 16.07
C ILE A 66 -1.01 18.88 16.61
N LYS A 67 -2.20 18.29 16.48
CA LYS A 67 -2.40 16.87 16.78
C LYS A 67 -1.93 16.07 15.58
N THR A 68 -1.03 15.13 15.81
CA THR A 68 -0.65 14.13 14.82
C THR A 68 -1.88 13.28 14.49
N SER A 69 -2.53 13.59 13.36
CA SER A 69 -3.70 12.85 12.87
C SER A 69 -3.27 11.79 11.84
N GLU A 70 -4.15 10.84 11.51
CA GLU A 70 -3.90 9.87 10.43
C GLU A 70 -3.72 10.54 9.06
N ASP A 71 -4.26 11.75 8.89
CA ASP A 71 -4.07 12.55 7.70
C ASP A 71 -2.81 13.42 7.83
N PHE A 72 -1.73 12.94 7.23
CA PHE A 72 -0.45 13.63 7.19
C PHE A 72 -0.45 14.85 6.27
N SER A 73 -1.39 14.94 5.31
CA SER A 73 -1.52 16.10 4.41
C SER A 73 -1.93 17.34 5.20
N SER A 74 -3.00 17.21 5.99
CA SER A 74 -3.46 18.27 6.87
C SER A 74 -2.42 18.58 7.94
N ALA A 75 -1.78 17.57 8.53
CA ALA A 75 -0.70 17.80 9.51
C ALA A 75 0.47 18.62 8.93
N TYR A 76 0.86 18.35 7.68
CA TYR A 76 1.87 19.16 6.97
C TYR A 76 1.41 20.61 6.76
N LYS A 77 0.16 20.81 6.33
CA LYS A 77 -0.42 22.15 6.15
C LYS A 77 -0.48 22.93 7.46
N ASP A 78 -1.05 22.34 8.51
CA ASP A 78 -1.17 22.93 9.84
C ASP A 78 0.21 23.31 10.42
N SER A 79 1.23 22.47 10.17
CA SER A 79 2.61 22.78 10.57
C SER A 79 3.21 23.96 9.83
N SER A 80 2.88 24.12 8.55
CA SER A 80 3.35 25.23 7.72
C SER A 80 2.68 26.54 8.12
N GLU A 81 1.37 26.51 8.37
CA GLU A 81 0.60 27.66 8.87
C GLU A 81 1.06 28.09 10.26
N SER A 82 1.25 27.13 11.17
CA SER A 82 1.76 27.40 12.52
C SER A 82 3.17 27.98 12.49
N LEU A 83 4.04 27.48 11.61
CA LEU A 83 5.39 28.02 11.45
C LEU A 83 5.38 29.45 10.90
N ALA A 84 4.49 29.76 9.96
CA ALA A 84 4.31 31.13 9.46
C ALA A 84 3.87 32.08 10.59
N HIS A 85 2.93 31.63 11.44
CA HIS A 85 2.52 32.39 12.62
C HIS A 85 3.66 32.59 13.62
N LEU A 86 4.44 31.55 13.93
CA LEU A 86 5.61 31.63 14.81
C LEU A 86 6.69 32.58 14.29
N LYS A 87 6.91 32.61 12.96
CA LYS A 87 7.80 33.59 12.32
C LYS A 87 7.28 35.00 12.52
N SER A 88 5.98 35.24 12.37
CA SER A 88 5.37 36.55 12.65
C SER A 88 5.56 36.97 14.11
N LEU A 89 5.36 36.06 15.06
CA LEU A 89 5.61 36.34 16.48
C LEU A 89 7.07 36.71 16.74
N SER A 90 8.03 36.02 16.11
CA SER A 90 9.45 36.34 16.26
C SER A 90 9.84 37.76 15.78
N VAL A 91 9.03 38.39 14.92
CA VAL A 91 9.21 39.79 14.52
C VAL A 91 8.80 40.75 15.64
N HIS A 92 7.74 40.41 16.37
CA HIS A 92 7.23 41.21 17.48
C HIS A 92 7.95 40.96 18.81
N PHE A 93 8.60 39.81 18.96
CA PHE A 93 9.34 39.38 20.14
C PHE A 93 10.83 39.09 19.78
N PRO A 94 11.70 40.12 19.68
CA PRO A 94 13.10 39.95 19.26
C PRO A 94 13.91 39.00 20.15
N GLU A 95 13.57 38.92 21.44
CA GLU A 95 14.17 38.01 22.41
C GLU A 95 13.89 36.53 22.11
N LEU A 96 12.73 36.22 21.51
CA LEU A 96 12.43 34.87 21.01
C LEU A 96 13.33 34.54 19.82
N LYS A 97 13.52 35.51 18.91
CA LYS A 97 14.38 35.34 17.74
C LYS A 97 15.86 35.18 18.11
N ALA A 98 16.29 35.77 19.22
CA ALA A 98 17.64 35.63 19.76
C ALA A 98 17.85 34.37 20.61
N ASN A 99 16.79 33.61 20.91
CA ASN A 99 16.90 32.39 21.70
C ASN A 99 17.62 31.29 20.90
N GLU A 100 18.73 30.74 21.44
CA GLU A 100 19.53 29.71 20.77
C GLU A 100 18.73 28.45 20.42
N ASN A 101 17.84 27.99 21.32
CA ASN A 101 16.99 26.82 21.06
C ASN A 101 15.94 27.09 19.98
N TYR A 102 15.44 28.32 19.88
CA TYR A 102 14.54 28.72 18.79
C TYR A 102 15.25 28.69 17.43
N LEU A 103 16.48 29.19 17.37
CA LEU A 103 17.30 29.20 16.15
C LEU A 103 17.66 27.77 15.71
N ASP A 104 18.12 26.92 16.62
CA ASP A 104 18.44 25.51 16.35
C ASP A 104 17.23 24.72 15.86
N LEU A 105 16.06 24.88 16.49
CA LEU A 105 14.83 24.23 16.02
C LEU A 105 14.38 24.77 14.66
N SER A 106 14.52 26.07 14.40
CA SER A 106 14.18 26.66 13.10
C SER A 106 15.06 26.13 11.96
N GLU A 107 16.35 25.93 12.22
CA GLU A 107 17.27 25.28 11.27
C GLU A 107 16.91 23.81 11.04
N LYS A 108 16.60 23.07 12.11
CA LYS A 108 16.14 21.67 12.01
C LYS A 108 14.85 21.54 11.22
N ILE A 109 13.90 22.47 11.39
CA ILE A 109 12.66 22.50 10.60
C ILE A 109 12.98 22.75 9.12
N THR A 110 13.86 23.69 8.81
CA THR A 110 14.27 23.99 7.43
C THR A 110 14.93 22.78 6.77
N THR A 111 15.87 22.13 7.46
CA THR A 111 16.52 20.90 6.99
C THR A 111 15.52 19.76 6.79
N ASN A 112 14.55 19.64 7.69
CA ASN A 112 13.50 18.63 7.58
C ASN A 112 12.54 18.93 6.41
N GLU A 113 12.36 20.19 6.04
CA GLU A 113 11.55 20.57 4.89
C GLU A 113 12.21 20.21 3.57
N ASP A 114 13.52 20.43 3.44
CA ASP A 114 14.29 19.95 2.29
C ASP A 114 14.19 18.43 2.17
N LEU A 115 14.27 17.71 3.30
CA LEU A 115 14.07 16.26 3.35
C LEU A 115 12.65 15.86 2.91
N ILE A 116 11.60 16.59 3.31
CA ILE A 116 10.22 16.31 2.87
C ILE A 116 10.10 16.45 1.35
N MET A 117 10.71 17.49 0.76
CA MET A 117 10.74 17.66 -0.70
C MET A 117 11.46 16.49 -1.40
N GLU A 118 12.61 16.07 -0.87
CA GLU A 118 13.35 14.91 -1.39
C GLU A 118 12.51 13.62 -1.32
N ARG A 119 11.83 13.37 -0.19
CA ARG A 119 10.98 12.18 -0.01
C ARG A 119 9.75 12.21 -0.89
N ARG A 120 9.17 13.38 -1.14
CA ARG A 120 8.07 13.56 -2.10
C ARG A 120 8.51 13.14 -3.50
N ASP A 121 9.67 13.61 -3.94
CA ASP A 121 10.19 13.28 -5.27
C ASP A 121 10.53 11.80 -5.37
N ALA A 122 11.14 11.21 -4.34
CA ALA A 122 11.40 9.78 -4.28
C ALA A 122 10.11 8.93 -4.36
N TYR A 123 9.05 9.34 -3.64
CA TYR A 123 7.74 8.70 -3.74
C TYR A 123 7.16 8.83 -5.14
N ASN A 124 7.18 10.02 -5.73
CA ASN A 124 6.64 10.26 -7.08
C ASN A 124 7.40 9.46 -8.15
N MET A 125 8.71 9.33 -8.03
CA MET A 125 9.52 8.47 -8.91
C MET A 125 9.17 6.97 -8.74
N ALA A 126 8.92 6.53 -7.51
CA ALA A 126 8.47 5.17 -7.24
C ALA A 126 7.08 4.91 -7.82
N ALA A 127 6.13 5.83 -7.61
CA ALA A 127 4.78 5.78 -8.15
C ALA A 127 4.79 5.77 -9.67
N GLN A 128 5.60 6.63 -10.30
CA GLN A 128 5.81 6.65 -11.75
C GLN A 128 6.32 5.31 -12.27
N SER A 129 7.36 4.75 -11.64
CA SER A 129 7.94 3.47 -12.05
C SER A 129 6.94 2.32 -11.94
N TYR A 130 6.19 2.30 -10.84
CA TYR A 130 5.12 1.33 -10.60
C TYR A 130 3.99 1.47 -11.63
N ASN A 131 3.48 2.69 -11.85
CA ASN A 131 2.41 2.97 -12.80
C ASN A 131 2.84 2.64 -14.24
N ALA A 132 4.07 2.97 -14.61
CA ALA A 132 4.61 2.62 -15.92
C ALA A 132 4.71 1.10 -16.12
N GLU A 133 5.14 0.34 -15.10
CA GLU A 133 5.16 -1.12 -15.18
C GLU A 133 3.76 -1.73 -15.24
N ARG A 134 2.81 -1.21 -14.45
CA ARG A 134 1.40 -1.62 -14.43
C ARG A 134 0.75 -1.51 -15.81
N LEU A 135 1.11 -0.47 -16.57
CA LEU A 135 0.56 -0.18 -17.89
C LEU A 135 1.22 -0.96 -19.04
N LYS A 136 2.23 -1.80 -18.79
CA LYS A 136 2.88 -2.59 -19.84
C LYS A 136 1.99 -3.71 -20.33
N PHE A 137 1.98 -3.94 -21.65
CA PHE A 137 1.38 -5.12 -22.25
C PHE A 137 2.23 -6.37 -21.94
N PRO A 138 1.63 -7.54 -21.64
CA PRO A 138 0.19 -7.82 -21.54
C PRO A 138 -0.43 -7.51 -20.17
N PHE A 139 0.37 -7.12 -19.18
CA PHE A 139 -0.02 -6.99 -17.77
C PHE A 139 -1.19 -6.01 -17.53
N VAL A 140 -1.25 -4.93 -18.30
CA VAL A 140 -2.34 -3.93 -18.25
C VAL A 140 -3.75 -4.53 -18.37
N LEU A 141 -3.89 -5.68 -19.03
CA LEU A 141 -5.19 -6.34 -19.22
C LEU A 141 -5.76 -6.94 -17.93
N PHE A 142 -4.91 -7.22 -16.95
CA PHE A 142 -5.30 -7.94 -15.73
C PHE A 142 -4.75 -7.33 -14.45
N SER A 143 -3.96 -6.26 -14.52
CA SER A 143 -3.38 -5.58 -13.35
C SER A 143 -4.43 -5.17 -12.33
N SER A 144 -5.50 -4.51 -12.79
CA SER A 144 -6.57 -4.00 -11.93
C SER A 144 -7.35 -5.13 -11.27
N SER A 145 -7.61 -6.22 -11.99
CA SER A 145 -8.29 -7.41 -11.47
C SER A 145 -7.48 -8.19 -10.44
N LEU A 146 -6.15 -8.06 -10.47
CA LEU A 146 -5.23 -8.65 -9.49
C LEU A 146 -4.93 -7.74 -8.30
N GLY A 147 -5.66 -6.62 -8.16
CA GLY A 147 -5.50 -5.71 -7.02
C GLY A 147 -4.35 -4.71 -7.15
N PHE A 148 -3.72 -4.60 -8.33
CA PHE A 148 -2.75 -3.54 -8.61
C PHE A 148 -3.49 -2.29 -9.10
N ARG A 149 -3.82 -1.42 -8.14
CA ARG A 149 -4.42 -0.10 -8.41
C ARG A 149 -3.36 0.92 -8.80
N GLU A 150 -3.78 2.07 -9.32
CA GLU A 150 -2.86 3.18 -9.59
C GLU A 150 -2.29 3.77 -8.32
N ALA A 151 -0.98 4.04 -8.32
CA ALA A 151 -0.35 4.81 -7.25
C ALA A 151 -0.60 6.30 -7.52
N PRO A 152 -1.26 7.03 -6.60
CA PRO A 152 -1.45 8.47 -6.75
C PRO A 152 -0.10 9.18 -6.63
N TYR A 153 0.08 10.25 -7.39
CA TYR A 153 1.21 11.16 -7.17
C TYR A 153 0.93 12.04 -5.96
N LEU A 154 2.01 12.40 -5.27
CA LEU A 154 1.97 13.23 -4.08
C LEU A 154 2.20 14.69 -4.45
N ASP A 155 1.20 15.51 -4.13
CA ASP A 155 1.24 16.96 -4.19
C ASP A 155 0.88 17.52 -2.80
N LEU A 156 1.85 18.16 -2.16
CA LEU A 156 1.72 18.71 -0.81
C LEU A 156 1.09 20.11 -0.79
N GLU A 157 0.95 20.75 -1.96
CA GLU A 157 0.34 22.08 -2.11
C GLU A 157 -1.15 22.00 -2.48
N SER A 158 -1.59 20.84 -2.95
CA SER A 158 -2.99 20.57 -3.26
C SER A 158 -3.85 20.48 -2.00
N ASN A 159 -5.06 21.04 -2.04
CA ASN A 159 -6.08 20.84 -0.99
C ASN A 159 -6.76 19.46 -1.06
N GLN A 160 -6.28 18.56 -1.92
CA GLN A 160 -6.84 17.22 -2.04
C GLN A 160 -6.31 16.31 -0.93
N LYS A 161 -7.21 15.49 -0.40
CA LYS A 161 -6.83 14.40 0.49
C LYS A 161 -5.95 13.44 -0.30
N ILE A 162 -4.80 13.08 0.24
CA ILE A 162 -3.89 12.13 -0.40
C ILE A 162 -4.43 10.74 -0.11
N ASP A 163 -4.90 10.06 -1.15
CA ASP A 163 -5.34 8.68 -1.03
C ASP A 163 -4.16 7.79 -0.67
N GLU A 164 -4.34 6.95 0.35
CA GLU A 164 -3.31 6.01 0.76
C GLU A 164 -3.18 4.91 -0.29
N PHE A 165 -1.97 4.78 -0.84
CA PHE A 165 -1.66 3.70 -1.76
C PHE A 165 -1.71 2.35 -1.06
N THR A 166 -2.66 1.51 -1.47
CA THR A 166 -2.83 0.15 -0.96
C THR A 166 -2.87 -0.83 -2.12
N THR A 167 -2.36 -2.04 -1.87
CA THR A 167 -2.40 -3.17 -2.80
C THR A 167 -2.87 -4.40 -2.04
N ASP A 168 -3.47 -5.33 -2.78
CA ASP A 168 -4.04 -6.59 -2.28
C ASP A 168 -2.99 -7.59 -1.76
N ASP A 169 -1.70 -7.37 -2.04
CA ASP A 169 -0.57 -8.16 -1.52
C ASP A 169 -0.68 -9.69 -1.77
N GLY A 170 -1.46 -10.07 -2.78
CA GLY A 170 -1.59 -11.45 -3.27
C GLY A 170 -2.73 -12.26 -2.63
N GLU A 171 -3.65 -11.64 -1.91
CA GLU A 171 -4.86 -12.30 -1.43
C GLU A 171 -5.72 -12.84 -2.58
N ILE A 172 -5.93 -12.04 -3.64
CA ILE A 172 -6.63 -12.44 -4.86
C ILE A 172 -5.99 -13.68 -5.48
N ILE A 173 -4.66 -13.75 -5.54
CA ILE A 173 -3.97 -14.92 -6.07
C ILE A 173 -4.18 -16.14 -5.17
N LYS A 174 -4.05 -15.97 -3.85
CA LYS A 174 -4.29 -17.07 -2.89
C LYS A 174 -5.73 -17.59 -3.00
N ASP A 175 -6.71 -16.72 -3.18
CA ASP A 175 -8.11 -17.10 -3.34
C ASP A 175 -8.36 -17.85 -4.64
N ILE A 176 -7.77 -17.42 -5.76
CA ILE A 176 -7.82 -18.15 -7.03
C ILE A 176 -7.25 -19.58 -6.84
N PHE A 177 -6.11 -19.72 -6.18
CA PHE A 177 -5.51 -21.02 -5.91
C PHE A 177 -6.34 -21.88 -4.98
N ARG A 178 -6.89 -21.30 -3.90
CA ARG A 178 -7.74 -22.01 -2.93
C ARG A 178 -9.02 -22.53 -3.59
N ASN A 179 -9.66 -21.71 -4.42
CA ASN A 179 -10.87 -22.09 -5.14
C ASN A 179 -10.58 -23.17 -6.20
N ALA A 180 -9.46 -23.08 -6.91
CA ALA A 180 -9.02 -24.11 -7.85
C ALA A 180 -8.70 -25.46 -7.16
N ALA A 181 -8.02 -25.42 -6.01
CA ALA A 181 -7.73 -26.62 -5.21
C ALA A 181 -9.02 -27.29 -4.72
N ASN A 182 -9.96 -26.51 -4.17
CA ASN A 182 -11.24 -27.02 -3.67
C ASN A 182 -12.11 -27.64 -4.80
N THR A 183 -12.13 -27.00 -5.97
CA THR A 183 -12.86 -27.52 -7.14
C THR A 183 -12.27 -28.84 -7.63
N THR A 184 -10.94 -29.01 -7.53
CA THR A 184 -10.25 -30.26 -7.89
C THR A 184 -10.54 -31.37 -6.89
N THR A 185 -10.53 -31.07 -5.59
CA THR A 185 -10.90 -32.05 -4.55
C THR A 185 -12.35 -32.48 -4.66
N ASP A 186 -13.27 -31.57 -5.00
CA ASP A 186 -14.68 -31.91 -5.19
C ASP A 186 -14.94 -32.75 -6.43
N PHE A 187 -14.24 -32.47 -7.54
CA PHE A 187 -14.30 -33.31 -8.74
C PHE A 187 -13.73 -34.72 -8.47
N THR A 188 -12.62 -34.80 -7.73
CA THR A 188 -11.99 -36.06 -7.35
C THR A 188 -12.91 -36.86 -6.42
N LYS A 189 -13.49 -36.21 -5.41
CA LYS A 189 -14.43 -36.84 -4.48
C LYS A 189 -15.70 -37.31 -5.19
N LYS A 190 -16.29 -36.50 -6.07
CA LYS A 190 -17.45 -36.91 -6.89
C LYS A 190 -17.10 -38.04 -7.86
N GLY A 191 -15.89 -38.05 -8.43
CA GLY A 191 -15.39 -39.15 -9.25
C GLY A 191 -15.27 -40.45 -8.47
N ILE A 192 -14.67 -40.40 -7.26
CA ILE A 192 -14.53 -41.55 -6.35
C ILE A 192 -15.91 -42.05 -5.88
N GLU A 193 -16.82 -41.15 -5.49
CA GLU A 193 -18.19 -41.52 -5.08
C GLU A 193 -18.97 -42.19 -6.22
N LYS A 194 -18.79 -41.71 -7.46
CA LYS A 194 -19.42 -42.30 -8.64
C LYS A 194 -18.84 -43.69 -8.94
N ILE A 195 -17.52 -43.85 -8.85
CA ILE A 195 -16.84 -45.15 -9.02
C ILE A 195 -17.25 -46.13 -7.92
N GLN A 196 -17.33 -45.68 -6.66
CA GLN A 196 -17.79 -46.52 -5.55
C GLN A 196 -19.24 -46.95 -5.70
N LYS A 197 -20.15 -46.05 -6.08
CA LYS A 197 -21.55 -46.41 -6.35
C LYS A 197 -21.68 -47.36 -7.54
N THR A 198 -20.88 -47.18 -8.60
CA THR A 198 -20.86 -48.11 -9.73
C THR A 198 -20.31 -49.47 -9.32
N ALA A 199 -19.24 -49.54 -8.53
CA ALA A 199 -18.70 -50.79 -8.01
C ALA A 199 -19.69 -51.52 -7.08
N GLN A 200 -20.38 -50.79 -6.20
CA GLN A 200 -21.43 -51.34 -5.34
C GLN A 200 -22.63 -51.88 -6.13
N ASN A 201 -23.04 -51.20 -7.20
CA ASN A 201 -24.12 -51.65 -8.07
C ASN A 201 -23.74 -52.85 -8.95
N ILE A 202 -22.45 -53.06 -9.23
CA ILE A 202 -21.95 -54.24 -9.95
C ILE A 202 -21.98 -55.47 -9.04
N ASN A 203 -21.42 -55.38 -7.82
CA ASN A 203 -21.49 -56.48 -6.84
C ASN A 203 -22.94 -56.88 -6.51
N LYS A 204 -23.84 -55.89 -6.38
CA LYS A 204 -25.25 -56.15 -6.09
C LYS A 204 -26.02 -56.76 -7.26
N LYS A 205 -25.51 -56.67 -8.50
CA LYS A 205 -26.07 -57.37 -9.67
C LYS A 205 -25.56 -58.81 -9.76
N GLU A 206 -24.30 -59.04 -9.41
CA GLU A 206 -23.72 -60.38 -9.34
C GLU A 206 -24.39 -61.22 -8.24
N GLU A 207 -24.66 -60.65 -7.06
CA GLU A 207 -25.40 -61.33 -5.98
C GLU A 207 -26.84 -61.73 -6.39
N VAL A 208 -27.53 -60.92 -7.21
CA VAL A 208 -28.90 -61.21 -7.67
C VAL A 208 -28.94 -62.22 -8.82
N GLU A 209 -27.94 -62.24 -9.71
CA GLU A 209 -27.81 -63.25 -10.77
C GLU A 209 -27.39 -64.63 -10.25
N ASP A 210 -26.75 -64.70 -9.08
CA ASP A 210 -26.40 -65.97 -8.43
C ASP A 210 -27.58 -66.53 -7.62
N GLU A 211 -28.42 -65.68 -7.00
CA GLU A 211 -29.67 -66.12 -6.35
C GLU A 211 -30.73 -66.62 -7.35
N GLU A 212 -30.85 -66.03 -8.56
CA GLU A 212 -31.78 -66.51 -9.62
C GLU A 212 -31.33 -67.83 -10.29
N LYS A 213 -30.10 -68.30 -10.06
CA LYS A 213 -29.60 -69.59 -10.58
C LYS A 213 -29.72 -70.74 -9.58
N GLU A 214 -30.11 -70.46 -8.33
CA GLU A 214 -30.31 -71.45 -7.27
C GLU A 214 -31.79 -71.80 -7.01
N GLU A 215 -32.76 -71.16 -7.70
CA GLU A 215 -34.18 -71.60 -7.83
C GLU A 215 -34.42 -72.42 -9.12
#